data_AF-A0A6A6CGR9-F1
#
_entry.id   AF-A0A6A6CGR9-F1
#
_cell.length_a   1.000
_cell.length_b   1.000
_cell.length_c   1.000
_cell.angle_alpha   90.00
_cell.angle_beta   90.00
_cell.angle_gamma   90.00
#
_symmetry.space_group_name_H-M   'P 1'
#
loop_
_entity.id
_entity.type
_entity.pdbx_description
1 polymer ?
#
loop_
_entity_poly.entity_id
_entity_poly.type
_entity_poly.pdbx_seq_one_letter_code
_entity_poly.pdbx_strand_id
1 'polypeptide(L)'
;MNEVPTTATSIPPREYGATPDTTQSDFHQLKDPIKQAQMRQQLTTYLTQHNYQAETQRPLSPETTSSPTQEDVEAMFRFLYHRIDPTHRFEKGLDVEVPPLLGKMGYPYKNTICKAHLVAVDDGRLWPGFVVMLHWMMLLAKDGERHSSGRA
;
A
#
# COMPACT_ATOMS: atom_id res chain seq x y z
N MET A 1 24.86 13.25 70.29
CA MET A 1 23.41 13.07 70.47
C MET A 1 22.85 12.33 69.28
N ASN A 2 21.92 11.43 69.57
CA ASN A 2 21.28 10.48 68.68
C ASN A 2 20.22 11.17 67.79
N GLU A 3 19.93 10.60 66.61
CA GLU A 3 18.60 10.16 66.15
C GLU A 3 18.57 9.93 64.62
N VAL A 4 18.17 8.72 64.24
CA VAL A 4 17.67 8.27 62.91
C VAL A 4 16.13 8.41 62.91
N PRO A 5 15.32 8.06 61.87
CA PRO A 5 15.50 7.87 60.41
C PRO A 5 14.38 8.60 59.58
N THR A 6 14.31 8.41 58.24
CA THR A 6 13.06 8.09 57.45
C THR A 6 13.18 8.49 55.96
N THR A 7 13.24 7.45 55.13
CA THR A 7 12.45 7.23 53.90
C THR A 7 12.11 8.41 52.98
N ALA A 8 12.70 8.42 51.77
CA ALA A 8 12.01 8.88 50.56
C ALA A 8 12.62 8.20 49.32
N THR A 9 12.09 7.02 49.02
CA THR A 9 11.78 6.52 47.68
C THR A 9 12.12 7.48 46.53
N SER A 10 13.30 7.33 45.93
CA SER A 10 13.62 7.92 44.62
C SER A 10 13.20 6.94 43.54
N ILE A 11 11.90 6.97 43.21
CA ILE A 11 11.35 6.33 42.01
C ILE A 11 12.05 6.93 40.78
N PRO A 12 12.66 6.12 39.90
CA PRO A 12 13.03 6.62 38.57
C PRO A 12 11.72 7.01 37.84
N PRO A 13 11.66 8.14 37.11
CA PRO A 13 10.53 8.40 36.25
C PRO A 13 10.42 7.22 35.27
N ARG A 14 9.39 6.41 35.50
CA ARG A 14 8.97 5.35 34.61
C ARG A 14 8.35 6.08 33.43
N GLU A 15 9.15 6.28 32.39
CA GLU A 15 8.72 6.67 31.06
C GLU A 15 7.79 5.56 30.54
N TYR A 16 6.55 5.59 31.03
CA TYR A 16 5.45 4.84 30.47
C TYR A 16 5.08 5.47 29.14
N GLY A 17 5.22 4.68 28.09
CA GLY A 17 4.27 4.70 26.99
C GLY A 17 4.39 5.90 26.05
N ALA A 18 5.31 5.77 25.10
CA ALA A 18 4.95 6.08 23.73
C ALA A 18 5.19 4.81 22.92
N THR A 19 4.17 3.94 22.81
CA THR A 19 4.03 3.17 21.58
C THR A 19 3.95 4.21 20.47
N PRO A 20 4.91 4.28 19.53
CA PRO A 20 4.64 5.04 18.33
C PRO A 20 3.45 4.34 17.69
N ASP A 21 2.32 5.04 17.64
CA ASP A 21 1.29 4.82 16.64
C ASP A 21 2.02 4.86 15.29
N THR A 22 2.47 3.69 14.84
CA THR A 22 3.30 3.51 13.64
C THR A 22 2.37 3.25 12.46
N THR A 23 1.31 4.06 12.37
CA THR A 23 0.37 3.99 11.27
C THR A 23 0.19 5.36 10.63
N GLN A 24 0.45 6.45 11.37
CA GLN A 24 0.41 7.81 10.82
C GLN A 24 1.74 8.27 10.18
N SER A 25 2.89 7.77 10.63
CA SER A 25 4.23 8.20 10.17
C SER A 25 4.62 7.70 8.77
N ASP A 26 3.93 6.68 8.26
CA ASP A 26 4.23 6.09 6.94
C ASP A 26 3.78 7.01 5.80
N PHE A 27 2.73 7.81 6.00
CA PHE A 27 2.13 8.62 4.94
C PHE A 27 2.90 9.87 4.56
N HIS A 28 3.67 10.47 5.48
CA HIS A 28 4.61 11.53 5.13
C HIS A 28 5.83 10.98 4.38
N GLN A 29 6.26 9.76 4.73
CA GLN A 29 7.36 9.08 4.05
C GLN A 29 6.97 8.56 2.66
N LEU A 30 5.67 8.37 2.38
CA LEU A 30 5.12 8.01 1.07
C LEU A 30 5.22 9.14 0.02
N LYS A 31 5.44 10.40 0.45
CA LYS A 31 5.71 11.55 -0.46
C LYS A 31 7.16 11.61 -0.94
N ASP A 32 8.05 10.82 -0.36
CA ASP A 32 9.47 10.86 -0.69
C ASP A 32 9.72 10.21 -2.07
N PRO A 33 10.33 10.92 -3.04
CA PRO A 33 10.52 10.40 -4.40
C PRO A 33 11.37 9.13 -4.44
N ILE A 34 12.31 9.00 -3.49
CA ILE A 34 13.17 7.82 -3.35
C ILE A 34 12.33 6.62 -2.91
N LYS A 35 11.43 6.79 -1.93
CA LYS A 35 10.54 5.70 -1.48
C LYS A 35 9.54 5.31 -2.54
N GLN A 36 9.03 6.27 -3.31
CA GLN A 36 8.17 5.96 -4.45
C GLN A 36 8.89 5.13 -5.51
N ALA A 37 10.14 5.47 -5.82
CA ALA A 37 10.95 4.66 -6.72
C ALA A 37 11.15 3.24 -6.18
N GLN A 38 11.43 3.08 -4.89
CA GLN A 38 11.52 1.77 -4.24
C GLN A 38 10.20 0.99 -4.31
N MET A 39 9.06 1.63 -4.01
CA MET A 39 7.73 1.01 -4.09
C MET A 39 7.39 0.55 -5.51
N ARG A 40 7.73 1.35 -6.53
CA ARG A 40 7.61 0.94 -7.94
C ARG A 40 8.41 -0.31 -8.22
N GLN A 41 9.69 -0.33 -7.83
CA GLN A 41 10.56 -1.48 -8.06
C GLN A 41 10.03 -2.73 -7.35
N GLN A 42 9.54 -2.59 -6.11
CA GLN A 42 8.91 -3.68 -5.36
C GLN A 42 7.64 -4.18 -6.06
N LEU A 43 6.78 -3.27 -6.53
CA LEU A 43 5.56 -3.60 -7.26
C LEU A 43 5.87 -4.36 -8.55
N THR A 44 6.74 -3.83 -9.41
CA THR A 44 7.15 -4.49 -10.66
C THR A 44 7.73 -5.87 -10.37
N THR A 45 8.62 -5.96 -9.39
CA THR A 45 9.24 -7.23 -8.95
C THR A 45 8.20 -8.24 -8.49
N TYR A 46 7.16 -7.81 -7.77
CA TYR A 46 6.07 -8.68 -7.33
C TYR A 46 5.21 -9.15 -8.51
N LEU A 47 4.80 -8.24 -9.39
CA LEU A 47 4.00 -8.59 -10.57
C LEU A 47 4.74 -9.58 -11.48
N THR A 48 6.05 -9.38 -11.72
CA THR A 48 6.87 -10.31 -12.50
C THR A 48 6.98 -11.70 -11.84
N GLN A 49 7.19 -11.77 -10.53
CA GLN A 49 7.25 -13.04 -9.80
C GLN A 49 5.94 -13.84 -9.85
N HIS A 50 4.80 -13.14 -9.82
CA HIS A 50 3.48 -13.77 -9.78
C HIS A 50 2.91 -14.07 -11.18
N ASN A 51 3.74 -14.09 -12.24
CA ASN A 51 3.32 -14.38 -13.62
C ASN A 51 2.23 -13.41 -14.14
N TYR A 52 2.32 -12.12 -13.79
CA TYR A 52 1.40 -11.10 -14.27
C TYR A 52 1.21 -11.12 -15.80
N GLN A 53 2.30 -11.32 -16.56
CA GLN A 53 2.24 -11.40 -18.02
C GLN A 53 1.41 -12.58 -18.53
N ALA A 54 1.41 -13.72 -17.81
CA ALA A 54 0.58 -14.87 -18.17
C ALA A 54 -0.90 -14.60 -17.89
N GLU A 55 -1.21 -13.92 -16.79
CA GLU A 55 -2.58 -13.70 -16.32
C GLU A 55 -3.27 -12.52 -17.01
N THR A 56 -2.54 -11.43 -17.26
CA THR A 56 -3.07 -10.22 -17.90
C THR A 56 -2.79 -10.12 -19.39
N GLN A 57 -2.01 -11.07 -19.95
CA GLN A 57 -1.56 -11.07 -21.35
C GLN A 57 -0.82 -9.78 -21.77
N ARG A 58 -0.40 -8.96 -20.80
CA ARG A 58 0.28 -7.67 -21.01
C ARG A 58 1.73 -7.77 -20.57
N PRO A 59 2.70 -7.34 -21.39
CA PRO A 59 4.10 -7.32 -21.00
C PRO A 59 4.33 -6.25 -19.93
N LEU A 60 5.03 -6.61 -18.85
CA LEU A 60 5.58 -5.63 -17.90
C LEU A 60 6.83 -4.99 -18.51
N SER A 61 6.63 -3.95 -19.31
CA SER A 61 7.72 -3.18 -19.88
C SER A 61 8.22 -2.09 -18.91
N PRO A 62 9.46 -1.61 -19.04
CA PRO A 62 9.95 -0.46 -18.27
C PRO A 62 9.12 0.80 -18.53
N GLU A 63 8.48 0.88 -19.70
CA GLU A 63 7.49 1.91 -20.06
C GLU A 63 6.26 1.82 -19.17
N THR A 64 5.71 0.63 -18.93
CA THR A 64 4.60 0.42 -17.99
C THR A 64 4.95 0.83 -16.56
N THR A 65 6.23 0.80 -16.18
CA THR A 65 6.67 1.22 -14.83
C THR A 65 6.95 2.72 -14.74
N SER A 66 7.24 3.39 -15.87
CA SER A 66 7.51 4.83 -15.92
C SER A 66 6.28 5.66 -16.26
N SER A 67 5.50 5.18 -17.23
CA SER A 67 4.28 5.76 -17.79
C SER A 67 3.29 4.64 -18.14
N PRO A 68 2.61 4.04 -17.16
CA PRO A 68 1.60 3.04 -17.44
C PRO A 68 0.41 3.66 -18.14
N THR A 69 -0.16 2.93 -19.08
CA THR A 69 -1.45 3.31 -19.67
C THR A 69 -2.59 3.01 -18.70
N GLN A 70 -3.77 3.56 -18.98
CA GLN A 70 -4.97 3.25 -18.22
C GLN A 70 -5.28 1.75 -18.18
N GLU A 71 -5.09 1.06 -19.30
CA GLU A 71 -5.27 -0.38 -19.39
C GLU A 71 -4.25 -1.14 -18.54
N ASP A 72 -3.00 -0.67 -18.48
CA ASP A 72 -1.98 -1.29 -17.64
C ASP A 72 -2.30 -1.13 -16.15
N VAL A 73 -2.71 0.06 -15.70
CA VAL A 73 -3.10 0.26 -14.30
C VAL A 73 -4.34 -0.54 -13.96
N GLU A 74 -5.31 -0.64 -14.87
CA GLU A 74 -6.47 -1.51 -14.72
C GLU A 74 -6.07 -2.97 -14.58
N ALA A 75 -5.20 -3.47 -15.45
CA ALA A 75 -4.71 -4.84 -15.37
C ALA A 75 -3.90 -5.10 -14.08
N MET A 76 -3.01 -4.19 -13.68
CA MET A 76 -2.23 -4.27 -12.43
C MET A 76 -3.14 -4.28 -11.20
N PHE A 77 -4.13 -3.38 -11.15
CA PHE A 77 -5.07 -3.30 -10.05
C PHE A 77 -5.92 -4.56 -9.96
N ARG A 78 -6.47 -5.03 -11.09
CA ARG A 78 -7.29 -6.25 -11.15
C ARG A 78 -6.51 -7.47 -10.67
N PHE A 79 -5.27 -7.61 -11.13
CA PHE A 79 -4.38 -8.70 -10.74
C PHE A 79 -4.11 -8.71 -9.23
N LEU A 80 -3.71 -7.55 -8.66
CA LEU A 80 -3.48 -7.43 -7.23
C LEU A 80 -4.75 -7.69 -6.42
N TYR A 81 -5.88 -7.14 -6.86
CA TYR A 81 -7.14 -7.30 -6.17
C TYR A 81 -7.61 -8.75 -6.19
N HIS A 82 -7.47 -9.47 -7.31
CA HIS A 82 -7.84 -10.88 -7.42
C HIS A 82 -7.05 -11.77 -6.44
N ARG A 83 -5.81 -11.41 -6.13
CA ARG A 83 -5.00 -12.09 -5.10
C ARG A 83 -5.52 -11.87 -3.68
N ILE A 84 -6.04 -10.68 -3.40
CA ILE A 84 -6.61 -10.34 -2.09
C ILE A 84 -8.00 -10.97 -1.94
N ASP A 85 -8.82 -10.82 -2.96
CA ASP A 85 -10.20 -11.30 -2.99
C ASP A 85 -10.52 -11.89 -4.38
N PRO A 86 -10.44 -13.23 -4.51
CA PRO A 86 -10.71 -13.91 -5.78
C PRO A 86 -12.20 -13.94 -6.13
N THR A 87 -13.08 -13.56 -5.20
CA THR A 87 -14.54 -13.54 -5.41
C THR A 87 -15.02 -12.27 -6.08
N HIS A 88 -14.21 -11.23 -6.07
CA HIS A 88 -14.55 -9.96 -6.67
C HIS A 88 -14.29 -9.96 -8.18
N ARG A 89 -15.31 -9.53 -8.91
CA ARG A 89 -15.26 -9.40 -10.36
C ARG A 89 -15.49 -7.94 -10.71
N PHE A 90 -14.53 -7.36 -11.42
CA PHE A 90 -14.63 -5.99 -11.91
C PHE A 90 -15.64 -5.95 -13.06
N GLU A 91 -16.80 -5.34 -12.83
CA GLU A 91 -17.84 -5.15 -13.85
C GLU A 91 -17.73 -3.78 -14.55
N LYS A 92 -17.07 -2.81 -13.92
CA LYS A 92 -16.90 -1.44 -14.44
C LYS A 92 -15.43 -1.04 -14.53
N GLY A 93 -15.19 0.13 -15.11
CA GLY A 93 -13.87 0.75 -15.15
C GLY A 93 -13.35 1.08 -13.75
N LEU A 94 -12.03 1.14 -13.61
CA LEU A 94 -11.37 1.50 -12.34
C LEU A 94 -11.90 2.80 -11.73
N ASP A 95 -12.32 3.77 -12.54
CA ASP A 95 -12.85 5.06 -12.08
C ASP A 95 -14.09 4.93 -11.18
N VAL A 96 -14.85 3.83 -11.34
CA VAL A 96 -16.04 3.53 -10.55
C VAL A 96 -15.76 2.51 -9.45
N GLU A 97 -14.92 1.52 -9.71
CA GLU A 97 -14.67 0.40 -8.80
C GLU A 97 -13.64 0.73 -7.72
N VAL A 98 -12.58 1.49 -8.05
CA VAL A 98 -11.53 1.85 -7.09
C VAL A 98 -12.06 2.59 -5.86
N PRO A 99 -12.86 3.68 -5.98
CA PRO A 99 -13.33 4.42 -4.80
C PRO A 99 -14.09 3.58 -3.76
N PRO A 100 -15.10 2.76 -4.10
CA PRO A 100 -15.77 1.91 -3.13
C PRO A 100 -14.87 0.79 -2.59
N LEU A 101 -13.94 0.27 -3.39
CA LEU A 101 -12.96 -0.72 -2.95
C LEU A 101 -12.00 -0.17 -1.90
N LEU A 102 -11.45 1.02 -2.12
CA LEU A 102 -10.65 1.74 -1.12
C LEU A 102 -11.44 2.01 0.15
N GLY A 103 -12.74 2.32 0.02
CA GLY A 103 -13.65 2.49 1.16
C GLY A 103 -13.79 1.21 2.00
N LYS A 104 -14.03 0.06 1.35
CA LYS A 104 -14.14 -1.25 2.02
C LYS A 104 -12.84 -1.66 2.71
N MET A 105 -11.72 -1.38 2.06
CA MET A 105 -10.38 -1.66 2.55
C MET A 105 -9.94 -0.73 3.70
N GLY A 106 -10.75 0.28 4.04
CA GLY A 106 -10.46 1.20 5.15
C GLY A 106 -9.37 2.23 4.82
N TYR A 107 -9.14 2.52 3.54
CA TYR A 107 -8.07 3.42 3.12
C TYR A 107 -8.30 4.84 3.67
N PRO A 108 -7.42 5.34 4.58
CA PRO A 108 -7.65 6.61 5.26
C PRO A 108 -7.56 7.82 4.29
N TYR A 109 -6.88 7.66 3.16
CA TYR A 109 -6.70 8.69 2.13
C TYR A 109 -7.64 8.50 0.94
N LYS A 110 -8.84 7.95 1.15
CA LYS A 110 -9.88 7.87 0.11
C LYS A 110 -10.17 9.20 -0.61
N ASN A 111 -9.84 10.34 0.01
CA ASN A 111 -10.02 11.67 -0.55
C ASN A 111 -8.87 12.14 -1.47
N THR A 112 -7.71 11.45 -1.51
CA THR A 112 -6.60 11.83 -2.41
C THR A 112 -6.69 11.19 -3.79
N ILE A 113 -7.42 10.08 -3.92
CA ILE A 113 -7.68 9.42 -5.21
C ILE A 113 -9.08 9.86 -5.69
N CYS A 114 -9.12 10.85 -6.57
CA CYS A 114 -10.36 11.31 -7.19
C CYS A 114 -10.58 10.60 -8.53
N LYS A 115 -11.84 10.56 -8.99
CA LYS A 115 -12.22 10.02 -10.31
C LYS A 115 -11.37 10.60 -11.45
N ALA A 116 -11.08 11.90 -11.39
CA ALA A 116 -10.20 12.58 -12.34
C ALA A 116 -8.77 12.02 -12.35
N HIS A 117 -8.23 11.60 -11.20
CA HIS A 117 -6.91 10.97 -11.14
C HIS A 117 -6.92 9.59 -11.79
N LEU A 118 -8.03 8.85 -11.69
CA LEU A 118 -8.21 7.53 -12.32
C LEU A 118 -8.32 7.63 -13.84
N VAL A 119 -8.93 8.69 -14.35
CA VAL A 119 -9.04 8.95 -15.80
C VAL A 119 -7.72 9.51 -16.37
N ALA A 120 -6.97 10.28 -15.59
CA ALA A 120 -5.69 10.86 -15.99
C ALA A 120 -4.49 10.01 -15.52
N VAL A 121 -4.60 8.68 -15.58
CA VAL A 121 -3.54 7.80 -15.10
C VAL A 121 -2.32 7.73 -16.05
N ASP A 122 -2.52 8.10 -17.31
CA ASP A 122 -1.45 8.30 -18.31
C ASP A 122 -0.57 9.53 -17.99
N ASP A 123 -1.09 10.48 -17.20
CA ASP A 123 -0.28 11.58 -16.69
C ASP A 123 0.74 11.03 -15.67
N GLY A 124 2.01 10.97 -16.08
CA GLY A 124 3.13 10.60 -15.21
C GLY A 124 3.26 11.43 -13.93
N ARG A 125 2.55 12.56 -13.83
CA ARG A 125 2.44 13.38 -12.62
C ARG A 125 1.55 12.76 -11.54
N LEU A 126 0.56 11.96 -11.92
CA LEU A 126 -0.38 11.27 -11.03
C LEU A 126 0.06 9.85 -10.70
N TRP A 127 0.86 9.25 -11.58
CA TRP A 127 1.51 7.95 -11.36
C TRP A 127 2.09 7.73 -9.95
N PRO A 128 2.85 8.65 -9.33
CA PRO A 128 3.37 8.42 -7.97
C PRO A 128 2.27 8.20 -6.92
N GLY A 129 1.10 8.83 -7.06
CA GLY A 129 -0.04 8.59 -6.18
C GLY A 129 -0.64 7.18 -6.38
N PHE A 130 -0.67 6.71 -7.63
CA PHE A 130 -1.11 5.36 -7.98
C PHE A 130 -0.16 4.29 -7.45
N VAL A 131 1.15 4.50 -7.56
CA VAL A 131 2.15 3.57 -7.04
C VAL A 131 1.96 3.34 -5.55
N VAL A 132 1.73 4.41 -4.78
CA VAL A 132 1.48 4.31 -3.33
C VAL A 132 0.26 3.42 -3.06
N MET A 133 -0.82 3.64 -3.82
CA MET A 133 -2.04 2.85 -3.69
C MET A 133 -1.84 1.38 -4.09
N LEU A 134 -1.23 1.13 -5.24
CA LEU A 134 -0.93 -0.22 -5.74
C LEU A 134 0.02 -0.97 -4.82
N HIS A 135 1.05 -0.29 -4.31
CA HIS A 135 2.00 -0.86 -3.36
C HIS A 135 1.29 -1.26 -2.05
N TRP A 136 0.37 -0.42 -1.57
CA TRP A 136 -0.42 -0.75 -0.40
C TRP A 136 -1.27 -2.01 -0.62
N MET A 137 -1.93 -2.13 -1.78
CA MET A 137 -2.66 -3.34 -2.14
C MET A 137 -1.74 -4.56 -2.27
N MET A 138 -0.55 -4.40 -2.84
CA MET A 138 0.45 -5.46 -2.92
C MET A 138 0.84 -5.97 -1.52
N LEU A 139 0.99 -5.09 -0.53
CA LEU A 139 1.25 -5.49 0.85
C LEU A 139 0.11 -6.33 1.42
N LEU A 140 -1.14 -5.96 1.18
CA LEU A 140 -2.31 -6.76 1.58
C LEU A 140 -2.33 -8.13 0.90
N ALA A 141 -2.07 -8.19 -0.41
CA ALA A 141 -2.01 -9.43 -1.16
C ALA A 141 -0.91 -10.35 -0.59
N LYS A 142 0.27 -9.80 -0.36
CA LYS A 142 1.42 -10.52 0.21
C LYS A 142 1.16 -11.01 1.63
N ASP A 143 0.45 -10.23 2.45
CA ASP A 143 0.06 -10.63 3.79
C ASP A 143 -0.97 -11.77 3.76
N GLY A 144 -1.98 -11.68 2.89
CA GLY A 144 -2.95 -12.75 2.64
C GLY A 144 -2.29 -14.05 2.15
N GLU A 145 -1.33 -13.95 1.23
CA GLU A 145 -0.55 -15.10 0.73
C GLU A 145 0.33 -15.74 1.81
N ARG A 146 0.88 -14.96 2.73
CA ARG A 146 1.65 -15.50 3.87
C ARG A 146 0.77 -16.28 4.82
N HIS A 147 -0.44 -15.81 5.08
CA HIS A 147 -1.40 -16.51 5.94
C HIS A 147 -1.97 -17.77 5.27
N SER A 148 -2.13 -17.78 3.95
CA SER A 148 -2.58 -18.98 3.22
C SER A 148 -1.46 -20.00 3.02
N SER A 149 -0.22 -19.56 2.81
CA SER A 149 0.96 -20.42 2.61
C SER A 149 1.58 -20.93 3.92
N GLY A 150 1.25 -20.33 5.07
CA GLY A 150 1.66 -20.76 6.41
C GLY A 150 0.83 -21.92 7.01
N ARG A 151 -0.09 -22.52 6.25
CA ARG A 151 -0.78 -23.77 6.61
C ARG A 151 -0.29 -24.90 5.72
N ALA A 152 0.96 -25.31 5.90
CA ALA A 152 1.49 -26.58 5.41
C ALA A 152 2.40 -27.20 6.47
#